data_AF-A0A448L688-F1
#
_entry.id   AF-A0A448L688-F1
#
_cell.length_a   1.000
_cell.length_b   1.000
_cell.length_c   1.000
_cell.angle_alpha   90.00
_cell.angle_beta   90.00
_cell.angle_gamma   90.00
#
_symmetry.space_group_name_H-M   'P 1'
#
loop_
_entity.id
_entity.type
_entity.pdbx_description
1 polymer ?
#
loop_
_entity_poly.entity_id
_entity_poly.type
_entity_poly.pdbx_seq_one_letter_code
_entity_poly.pdbx_strand_id
1 'polypeptide(L)'
;MQNQFSRTELLIGKPALDTLAGSRIAVFGIGGVGSYVTEVLARSGIGELDIIDNDRVCPTNINRQLYALLSTIGKNKVDVAEERILDINSHCIVHKNQMFYLPENADAIDLKLFDYVVDCVDTVSAKLELIKRCHRFNIPIISSMGAANKLDATAFRVADINETHMDPLAKVIRKKLRKLNIHRLKVVYSEEEPIRQIAYPTIECAEHSHVPASNAWVPAAAGLIIGGEVIKDLIAKAKTMRILPEESESNADAGIAAEKAARHEERYKSIVQAKENGIWIDDKIVIKTP
;
A
#
# COMPACT_ATOMS: atom_id res chain seq x y z
N MET A 1 21.11 -16.67 -12.24
CA MET A 1 20.35 -17.67 -11.46
C MET A 1 18.93 -17.14 -11.34
N GLN A 2 17.90 -17.96 -11.56
CA GLN A 2 16.51 -17.52 -11.50
C GLN A 2 16.11 -17.18 -10.05
N ASN A 3 15.34 -16.11 -9.86
CA ASN A 3 14.78 -15.69 -8.56
C ASN A 3 13.27 -15.39 -8.70
N GLN A 4 12.62 -14.99 -7.60
CA GLN A 4 11.18 -14.74 -7.55
C GLN A 4 10.72 -13.57 -8.43
N PHE A 5 11.62 -12.67 -8.85
CA PHE A 5 11.32 -11.49 -9.67
C PHE A 5 11.74 -11.63 -11.13
N SER A 6 12.41 -12.72 -11.53
CA SER A 6 12.95 -12.88 -12.88
C SER A 6 11.89 -12.72 -13.99
N ARG A 7 10.64 -13.14 -13.77
CA ARG A 7 9.56 -12.96 -14.76
C ARG A 7 9.10 -11.51 -14.89
N THR A 8 9.13 -10.76 -13.79
CA THR A 8 8.86 -9.33 -13.80
C THR A 8 10.01 -8.59 -14.50
N GLU A 9 11.26 -8.99 -14.25
CA GLU A 9 12.45 -8.44 -14.92
C GLU A 9 12.34 -8.52 -16.44
N LEU A 10 11.92 -9.67 -16.98
CA LEU A 10 11.71 -9.85 -18.42
C LEU A 10 10.68 -8.86 -19.01
N LEU A 11 9.74 -8.37 -18.21
CA LEU A 11 8.69 -7.45 -18.65
C LEU A 11 9.13 -5.98 -18.58
N ILE A 12 9.79 -5.58 -17.50
CA ILE A 12 10.08 -4.18 -17.18
C ILE A 12 11.57 -3.79 -17.17
N GLY A 13 12.48 -4.76 -17.27
CA GLY A 13 13.93 -4.55 -17.23
C GLY A 13 14.53 -4.51 -15.81
N LYS A 14 15.83 -4.82 -15.71
CA LYS A 14 16.58 -4.80 -14.44
C LYS A 14 16.64 -3.41 -13.78
N PRO A 15 16.87 -2.30 -14.49
CA PRO A 15 16.86 -0.97 -13.88
C PRO A 15 15.53 -0.59 -13.22
N ALA A 16 14.41 -1.07 -13.78
CA ALA A 16 13.10 -0.87 -13.18
C ALA A 16 12.97 -1.66 -11.87
N LEU A 17 13.42 -2.93 -11.83
CA LEU A 17 13.48 -3.68 -10.58
C LEU A 17 14.39 -3.03 -9.55
N ASP A 18 15.52 -2.44 -9.94
CA ASP A 18 16.41 -1.73 -9.03
C ASP A 18 15.77 -0.46 -8.45
N THR A 19 14.95 0.22 -9.25
CA THR A 19 14.12 1.32 -8.75
C THR A 19 13.17 0.83 -7.65
N LEU A 20 12.48 -0.29 -7.89
CA LEU A 20 11.53 -0.86 -6.94
C LEU A 20 12.22 -1.34 -5.66
N ALA A 21 13.35 -2.05 -5.80
CA ALA A 21 14.15 -2.54 -4.68
C ALA A 21 14.70 -1.40 -3.82
N GLY A 22 14.97 -0.24 -4.42
CA GLY A 22 15.40 0.96 -3.70
C GLY A 22 14.27 1.88 -3.21
N SER A 23 13.00 1.48 -3.35
CA SER A 23 11.84 2.32 -3.01
C SER A 23 11.23 1.94 -1.66
N ARG A 24 10.74 2.95 -0.92
CA ARG A 24 9.99 2.79 0.34
C ARG A 24 8.54 3.27 0.19
N ILE A 25 7.58 2.39 0.47
CA ILE A 25 6.15 2.66 0.26
C ILE A 25 5.37 2.49 1.56
N ALA A 26 4.47 3.42 1.85
CA ALA A 26 3.55 3.31 2.99
C ALA A 26 2.14 2.93 2.53
N VAL A 27 1.56 1.90 3.16
CA VAL A 27 0.18 1.45 2.93
C VAL A 27 -0.65 1.67 4.18
N PHE A 28 -1.59 2.61 4.12
CA PHE A 28 -2.50 2.92 5.21
C PHE A 28 -3.79 2.13 5.07
N GLY A 29 -4.07 1.24 6.02
CA GLY A 29 -5.19 0.30 6.03
C GLY A 29 -4.85 -1.00 5.30
N ILE A 30 -4.84 -2.10 6.04
CA ILE A 30 -4.50 -3.46 5.58
C ILE A 30 -5.78 -4.32 5.51
N GLY A 31 -6.86 -3.69 5.04
CA GLY A 31 -8.18 -4.30 4.86
C GLY A 31 -8.37 -4.97 3.50
N GLY A 32 -9.60 -4.94 2.98
CA GLY A 32 -9.97 -5.66 1.75
C GLY A 32 -9.30 -5.12 0.47
N VAL A 33 -8.85 -3.87 0.48
CA VAL A 33 -8.10 -3.26 -0.63
C VAL A 33 -6.60 -3.32 -0.33
N GLY A 34 -6.19 -2.75 0.80
CA GLY A 34 -4.78 -2.60 1.15
C GLY A 34 -4.00 -3.91 1.30
N SER A 35 -4.64 -4.99 1.76
CA SER A 35 -3.96 -6.31 1.80
C SER A 35 -3.54 -6.80 0.42
N TYR A 36 -4.31 -6.51 -0.63
CA TYR A 36 -3.96 -6.83 -2.02
C TYR A 36 -2.97 -5.82 -2.62
N VAL A 37 -3.02 -4.55 -2.23
CA VAL A 37 -1.97 -3.57 -2.59
C VAL A 37 -0.63 -4.08 -2.09
N THR A 38 -0.53 -4.37 -0.79
CA THR A 38 0.68 -4.86 -0.13
C THR A 38 1.20 -6.13 -0.80
N GLU A 39 0.31 -7.05 -1.17
CA GLU A 39 0.65 -8.26 -1.93
C GLU A 39 1.31 -7.94 -3.28
N VAL A 40 0.73 -7.03 -4.07
CA VAL A 40 1.32 -6.62 -5.36
C VAL A 40 2.69 -5.99 -5.16
N LEU A 41 2.83 -5.09 -4.18
CA LEU A 41 4.09 -4.41 -3.91
C LEU A 41 5.20 -5.40 -3.53
N ALA A 42 4.91 -6.34 -2.62
CA ALA A 42 5.85 -7.38 -2.21
C ALA A 42 6.25 -8.28 -3.39
N ARG A 43 5.28 -8.72 -4.21
CA ARG A 43 5.52 -9.55 -5.40
C ARG A 43 6.23 -8.82 -6.54
N SER A 44 6.26 -7.49 -6.50
CA SER A 44 6.93 -6.67 -7.51
C SER A 44 8.36 -6.31 -7.14
N GLY A 45 8.82 -6.67 -5.94
CA GLY A 45 10.20 -6.41 -5.49
C GLY A 45 10.40 -5.03 -4.87
N ILE A 46 9.35 -4.43 -4.29
CA ILE A 46 9.54 -3.25 -3.43
C ILE A 46 10.44 -3.64 -2.25
N GLY A 47 11.45 -2.80 -1.99
CA GLY A 47 12.46 -3.05 -0.97
C GLY A 47 11.98 -2.78 0.45
N GLU A 48 11.16 -1.74 0.66
CA GLU A 48 10.73 -1.35 2.01
C GLU A 48 9.25 -1.01 2.05
N LEU A 49 8.54 -1.59 3.03
CA LEU A 49 7.10 -1.45 3.19
C LEU A 49 6.75 -1.05 4.62
N ASP A 50 6.09 0.11 4.76
CA ASP A 50 5.43 0.52 5.99
C ASP A 50 3.95 0.14 5.89
N ILE A 51 3.50 -0.71 6.82
CA ILE A 51 2.11 -1.16 6.89
C ILE A 51 1.45 -0.61 8.15
N ILE A 52 0.37 0.15 7.97
CA ILE A 52 -0.29 0.88 9.05
C ILE A 52 -1.73 0.38 9.20
N ASP A 53 -2.00 -0.37 10.27
CA ASP A 53 -3.35 -0.85 10.63
C ASP A 53 -3.38 -1.25 12.12
N ASN A 54 -4.48 -0.97 12.82
CA ASN A 54 -4.61 -1.31 14.24
C ASN A 54 -5.34 -2.63 14.50
N ASP A 55 -6.10 -3.09 13.51
CA ASP A 55 -7.12 -4.12 13.71
C ASP A 55 -6.50 -5.50 13.83
N ARG A 56 -7.30 -6.39 14.42
CA ARG A 56 -7.10 -7.84 14.38
C ARG A 56 -7.93 -8.45 13.27
N VAL A 57 -7.52 -9.63 12.81
CA VAL A 57 -8.30 -10.43 11.87
C VAL A 57 -9.60 -10.89 12.54
N CYS A 58 -10.74 -10.52 11.96
CA CYS A 58 -12.07 -10.93 12.39
C CYS A 58 -12.67 -11.97 11.43
N PRO A 59 -13.51 -12.93 11.88
CA PRO A 59 -14.20 -13.86 10.99
C PRO A 59 -14.95 -13.17 9.84
N THR A 60 -15.53 -12.00 10.08
CA THR A 60 -16.25 -11.21 9.06
C THR A 60 -15.34 -10.60 8.00
N ASN A 61 -14.01 -10.71 8.13
CA ASN A 61 -13.04 -10.24 7.16
C ASN A 61 -12.71 -11.30 6.08
N ILE A 62 -12.97 -12.58 6.36
CA ILE A 62 -12.62 -13.71 5.50
C ILE A 62 -13.23 -13.56 4.10
N ASN A 63 -14.39 -12.91 3.99
CA ASN A 63 -15.05 -12.73 2.70
C ASN A 63 -14.28 -11.83 1.71
N ARG A 64 -13.28 -11.05 2.16
CA ARG A 64 -12.71 -9.97 1.33
C ARG A 64 -11.27 -9.55 1.63
N GLN A 65 -10.63 -10.05 2.69
CA GLN A 65 -9.28 -9.62 3.07
C GLN A 65 -8.30 -10.77 2.87
N LEU A 66 -7.19 -10.51 2.17
CA LEU A 66 -6.24 -11.55 1.76
C LEU A 66 -5.64 -12.31 2.94
N TYR A 67 -5.43 -11.62 4.07
CA TYR A 67 -4.78 -12.18 5.27
C TYR A 67 -5.77 -12.80 6.26
N ALA A 68 -7.07 -12.69 6.00
CA ALA A 68 -8.11 -13.24 6.86
C ALA A 68 -8.40 -14.70 6.51
N LEU A 69 -7.81 -15.59 7.30
CA LEU A 69 -7.97 -17.04 7.24
C LEU A 69 -8.51 -17.54 8.59
N LEU A 70 -9.10 -18.72 8.61
CA LEU A 70 -9.52 -19.35 9.88
C LEU A 70 -8.35 -19.48 10.87
N SER A 71 -7.13 -19.73 10.37
CA SER A 71 -5.91 -19.84 11.15
C SER A 71 -5.33 -18.52 11.66
N THR A 72 -5.79 -17.38 11.14
CA THR A 72 -5.24 -16.06 11.47
C THR A 72 -6.19 -15.21 12.31
N ILE A 73 -7.41 -15.68 12.57
CA ILE A 73 -8.39 -15.00 13.44
C ILE A 73 -7.74 -14.60 14.78
N GLY A 74 -7.96 -13.34 15.19
CA GLY A 74 -7.45 -12.80 16.45
C GLY A 74 -6.01 -12.27 16.40
N LYS A 75 -5.22 -12.63 15.37
CA LYS A 75 -3.89 -12.04 15.16
C LYS A 75 -4.01 -10.59 14.67
N ASN A 76 -3.02 -9.74 14.97
CA ASN A 76 -2.98 -8.39 14.41
C ASN A 76 -2.76 -8.49 12.89
N LYS A 77 -3.46 -7.66 12.11
CA LYS A 77 -3.34 -7.69 10.65
C LYS A 77 -1.93 -7.39 10.17
N VAL A 78 -1.24 -6.42 10.81
CA VAL A 78 0.13 -6.05 10.45
C VAL A 78 1.14 -7.18 10.70
N ASP A 79 0.93 -8.02 11.71
CA ASP A 79 1.81 -9.17 11.97
C ASP A 79 1.66 -10.25 10.89
N VAL A 80 0.41 -10.60 10.54
CA VAL A 80 0.12 -11.59 9.49
C VAL A 80 0.59 -11.09 8.11
N ALA A 81 0.46 -9.79 7.86
CA ALA A 81 0.94 -9.16 6.64
C ALA A 81 2.46 -9.24 6.52
N GLU A 82 3.20 -8.90 7.59
CA GLU A 82 4.67 -9.02 7.61
C GLU A 82 5.13 -10.45 7.35
N GLU A 83 4.58 -11.44 8.07
CA GLU A 83 4.90 -12.87 7.86
C GLU A 83 4.78 -13.24 6.37
N ARG A 84 3.70 -12.79 5.72
CA ARG A 84 3.45 -13.07 4.31
C ARG A 84 4.34 -12.28 3.36
N ILE A 85 4.64 -11.02 3.65
CA ILE A 85 5.57 -10.21 2.84
C ILE A 85 6.94 -10.88 2.83
N LEU A 86 7.43 -11.32 4.00
CA LEU A 86 8.75 -11.93 4.13
C LEU A 86 8.84 -13.33 3.49
N ASP A 87 7.73 -14.06 3.44
CA ASP A 87 7.63 -15.32 2.69
C ASP A 87 7.67 -15.10 1.16
N ILE A 88 7.20 -13.94 0.68
CA ILE A 88 7.27 -13.54 -0.73
C ILE A 88 8.64 -12.94 -1.08
N ASN A 89 9.16 -12.06 -0.23
CA ASN A 89 10.38 -11.31 -0.42
C ASN A 89 11.15 -11.18 0.90
N SER A 90 12.05 -12.12 1.16
CA SER A 90 12.86 -12.15 2.38
C SER A 90 13.85 -10.97 2.54
N HIS A 91 14.11 -10.22 1.46
CA HIS A 91 14.94 -9.02 1.45
C HIS A 91 14.13 -7.72 1.65
N CYS A 92 12.80 -7.83 1.81
CA CYS A 92 11.97 -6.67 2.13
C CYS A 92 12.20 -6.24 3.58
N ILE A 93 12.43 -4.95 3.80
CA ILE A 93 12.38 -4.36 5.14
C ILE A 93 10.92 -3.98 5.42
N VAL A 94 10.32 -4.56 6.46
CA VAL A 94 8.92 -4.31 6.80
C VAL A 94 8.85 -3.53 8.11
N HIS A 95 8.10 -2.43 8.09
CA HIS A 95 7.83 -1.57 9.23
C HIS A 95 6.35 -1.71 9.62
N LYS A 96 6.09 -2.41 10.73
CA LYS A 96 4.74 -2.59 11.26
C LYS A 96 4.35 -1.45 12.17
N ASN A 97 3.33 -0.70 11.78
CA ASN A 97 2.77 0.36 12.61
C ASN A 97 1.37 -0.06 13.07
N GLN A 98 1.29 -0.71 14.24
CA GLN A 98 0.02 -1.08 14.83
C GLN A 98 -0.67 0.16 15.43
N MET A 99 -1.30 0.96 14.57
CA MET A 99 -1.98 2.18 14.99
C MET A 99 -3.16 2.50 14.07
N PHE A 100 -4.17 3.16 14.64
CA PHE A 100 -5.27 3.71 13.88
C PHE A 100 -4.90 5.15 13.50
N TYR A 101 -4.58 5.37 12.22
CA TYR A 101 -4.11 6.66 11.75
C TYR A 101 -5.22 7.70 11.77
N LEU A 102 -5.01 8.79 12.48
CA LEU A 102 -5.95 9.89 12.64
C LEU A 102 -5.21 11.23 12.68
N PRO A 103 -5.91 12.36 12.46
CA PRO A 103 -5.28 13.68 12.54
C PRO A 103 -4.51 13.94 13.84
N GLU A 104 -4.99 13.42 14.96
CA GLU A 104 -4.41 13.67 16.29
C GLU A 104 -3.07 12.96 16.51
N ASN A 105 -2.81 11.86 15.79
CA ASN A 105 -1.57 11.09 15.87
C ASN A 105 -0.75 11.09 14.58
N ALA A 106 -1.14 11.92 13.60
CA ALA A 106 -0.58 11.93 12.26
C ALA A 106 0.94 12.19 12.21
N ASP A 107 1.47 12.89 13.21
CA ASP A 107 2.90 13.19 13.34
C ASP A 107 3.77 12.01 13.81
N ALA A 108 3.15 10.91 14.27
CA ALA A 108 3.88 9.68 14.55
C ALA A 108 4.50 9.06 13.29
N ILE A 109 3.97 9.39 12.10
CA ILE A 109 4.48 8.90 10.82
C ILE A 109 5.05 10.07 10.01
N ASP A 110 6.35 10.01 9.74
CA ASP A 110 7.01 10.96 8.83
C ASP A 110 6.82 10.55 7.37
N LEU A 111 5.81 11.13 6.71
CA LEU A 111 5.50 10.85 5.31
C LEU A 111 6.63 11.21 4.33
N LYS A 112 7.59 12.06 4.73
CA LYS A 112 8.72 12.45 3.85
C LYS A 112 9.69 11.30 3.60
N LEU A 113 9.62 10.23 4.38
CA LEU A 113 10.44 9.04 4.20
C LEU A 113 10.00 8.18 3.02
N PHE A 114 8.78 8.39 2.51
CA PHE A 114 8.17 7.52 1.51
C PHE A 114 8.32 8.08 0.10
N ASP A 115 8.65 7.20 -0.85
CA ASP A 115 8.59 7.50 -2.27
C ASP A 115 7.15 7.57 -2.79
N TYR A 116 6.23 6.87 -2.10
CA TYR A 116 4.82 6.80 -2.43
C TYR A 116 3.97 6.45 -1.19
N VAL A 117 2.78 7.05 -1.09
CA VAL A 117 1.76 6.73 -0.08
C VAL A 117 0.54 6.10 -0.75
N VAL A 118 0.08 4.98 -0.22
CA VAL A 118 -1.15 4.32 -0.65
C VAL A 118 -2.19 4.42 0.45
N ASP A 119 -3.28 5.08 0.14
CA ASP A 119 -4.37 5.34 1.06
C ASP A 119 -5.54 4.36 0.83
N CYS A 120 -5.63 3.35 1.70
CA CYS A 120 -6.69 2.35 1.74
C CYS A 120 -7.57 2.44 2.99
N VAL A 121 -7.53 3.56 3.73
CA VAL A 121 -8.37 3.73 4.93
C VAL A 121 -9.81 4.03 4.54
N ASP A 122 -10.75 3.60 5.37
CA ASP A 122 -12.18 3.85 5.22
C ASP A 122 -12.65 5.13 5.92
N THR A 123 -11.85 5.64 6.85
CA THR A 123 -12.18 6.80 7.67
C THR A 123 -11.87 8.11 6.94
N VAL A 124 -12.91 8.93 6.72
CA VAL A 124 -12.81 10.17 5.96
C VAL A 124 -11.83 11.18 6.57
N SER A 125 -11.77 11.33 7.90
CA SER A 125 -10.84 12.26 8.56
C SER A 125 -9.38 11.86 8.35
N ALA A 126 -9.07 10.58 8.56
CA ALA A 126 -7.75 9.99 8.31
C ALA A 126 -7.31 10.19 6.85
N LYS A 127 -8.19 9.86 5.90
CA LYS A 127 -7.96 10.02 4.47
C LYS A 127 -7.60 11.45 4.08
N LEU A 128 -8.34 12.43 4.59
CA LEU A 128 -8.08 13.84 4.30
C LEU A 128 -6.76 14.32 4.88
N GLU A 129 -6.39 13.86 6.08
CA GLU A 129 -5.11 14.24 6.67
C GLU A 129 -3.94 13.66 5.88
N LEU A 130 -4.02 12.40 5.43
CA LEU A 130 -3.03 11.82 4.51
C LEU A 130 -2.88 12.66 3.24
N ILE A 131 -3.99 12.96 2.57
CA ILE A 131 -3.98 13.75 1.34
C ILE A 131 -3.37 15.15 1.58
N LYS A 132 -3.77 15.83 2.66
CA LYS A 132 -3.27 17.15 3.02
C LYS A 132 -1.76 17.15 3.29
N ARG A 133 -1.27 16.18 4.06
CA ARG A 133 0.16 16.07 4.39
C ARG A 133 0.99 15.68 3.17
N CYS A 134 0.52 14.72 2.36
CA CYS A 134 1.18 14.36 1.11
C CYS A 134 1.27 15.54 0.14
N HIS A 135 0.16 16.29 -0.01
CA HIS A 135 0.15 17.52 -0.80
C HIS A 135 1.14 18.57 -0.26
N ARG A 136 1.18 18.78 1.07
CA ARG A 136 2.12 19.71 1.71
C ARG A 136 3.59 19.32 1.50
N PHE A 137 3.90 18.03 1.55
CA PHE A 137 5.26 17.51 1.44
C PHE A 137 5.66 17.10 0.03
N ASN A 138 4.76 17.27 -0.95
CA ASN A 138 4.93 16.84 -2.33
C ASN A 138 5.27 15.35 -2.46
N ILE A 139 4.62 14.52 -1.65
CA ILE A 139 4.74 13.05 -1.68
C ILE A 139 3.61 12.50 -2.56
N PRO A 140 3.93 11.66 -3.57
CA PRO A 140 2.92 11.00 -4.39
C PRO A 140 1.95 10.18 -3.52
N ILE A 141 0.66 10.32 -3.79
CA ILE A 141 -0.40 9.57 -3.11
C ILE A 141 -1.44 9.07 -4.11
N ILE A 142 -1.87 7.82 -3.91
CA ILE A 142 -3.04 7.25 -4.56
C ILE A 142 -4.05 6.79 -3.50
N SER A 143 -5.32 7.14 -3.69
CA SER A 143 -6.38 6.82 -2.74
C SER A 143 -7.39 5.83 -3.32
N SER A 144 -7.70 4.77 -2.57
CA SER A 144 -8.87 3.93 -2.84
C SER A 144 -10.15 4.66 -2.44
N MET A 145 -11.13 4.67 -3.34
CA MET A 145 -12.50 5.10 -3.05
C MET A 145 -13.38 3.90 -2.67
N GLY A 146 -14.70 3.99 -2.87
CA GLY A 146 -15.66 2.99 -2.41
C GLY A 146 -15.63 1.69 -3.23
N ALA A 147 -15.25 0.60 -2.57
CA ALA A 147 -15.26 -0.76 -3.13
C ALA A 147 -16.36 -1.67 -2.55
N ALA A 148 -17.10 -1.21 -1.55
CA ALA A 148 -18.20 -1.97 -0.96
C ALA A 148 -19.48 -1.86 -1.80
N ASN A 149 -20.43 -2.77 -1.54
CA ASN A 149 -21.76 -2.80 -2.15
C ASN A 149 -21.72 -2.86 -3.69
N LYS A 150 -20.76 -3.57 -4.25
CA LYS A 150 -20.49 -3.64 -5.68
C LYS A 150 -20.24 -5.07 -6.09
N LEU A 151 -20.46 -5.42 -7.35
CA LEU A 151 -20.27 -6.77 -7.89
C LEU A 151 -19.34 -6.81 -9.10
N ASP A 152 -19.15 -5.70 -9.83
CA ASP A 152 -18.32 -5.67 -11.03
C ASP A 152 -16.89 -5.23 -10.70
N ALA A 153 -15.97 -6.21 -10.65
CA ALA A 153 -14.54 -5.95 -10.47
C ALA A 153 -13.90 -5.26 -11.68
N THR A 154 -14.51 -5.31 -12.87
CA THR A 154 -13.96 -4.72 -14.10
C THR A 154 -14.29 -3.24 -14.26
N ALA A 155 -15.24 -2.73 -13.48
CA ALA A 155 -15.68 -1.32 -13.52
C ALA A 155 -14.70 -0.33 -12.85
N PHE A 156 -13.57 -0.80 -12.32
CA PHE A 156 -12.58 0.07 -11.70
C PHE A 156 -11.67 0.74 -12.73
N ARG A 157 -11.36 2.03 -12.48
CA ARG A 157 -10.34 2.76 -13.22
C ARG A 157 -9.51 3.68 -12.32
N VAL A 158 -8.30 3.99 -12.79
CA VAL A 158 -7.46 5.06 -12.24
C VAL A 158 -7.92 6.38 -12.85
N ALA A 159 -8.13 7.41 -12.03
CA ALA A 159 -8.59 8.72 -12.48
C ALA A 159 -8.12 9.84 -11.53
N ASP A 160 -8.29 11.09 -11.95
CA ASP A 160 -8.28 12.22 -11.01
C ASP A 160 -9.61 12.27 -10.24
N ILE A 161 -9.56 12.68 -8.97
CA ILE A 161 -10.74 12.76 -8.09
C ILE A 161 -11.91 13.55 -8.68
N ASN A 162 -11.63 14.52 -9.56
CA ASN A 162 -12.66 15.35 -10.21
C ASN A 162 -13.44 14.63 -11.32
N GLU A 163 -12.91 13.53 -11.85
CA GLU A 163 -13.54 12.72 -12.90
C GLU A 163 -14.44 11.62 -12.34
N THR A 164 -14.41 11.41 -11.02
CA THR A 164 -15.15 10.34 -10.36
C THR A 164 -16.65 10.61 -10.34
N HIS A 165 -17.43 9.56 -10.64
CA HIS A 165 -18.88 9.53 -10.62
C HIS A 165 -19.36 8.20 -9.98
N MET A 166 -20.64 8.12 -9.61
CA MET A 166 -21.26 6.94 -8.95
C MET A 166 -20.64 6.50 -7.60
N ASP A 167 -19.63 7.19 -7.09
CA ASP A 167 -18.96 6.87 -5.83
C ASP A 167 -19.28 7.90 -4.71
N PRO A 168 -20.04 7.51 -3.67
CA PRO A 168 -20.39 8.40 -2.56
C PRO A 168 -19.18 8.88 -1.75
N LEU A 169 -18.17 8.03 -1.54
CA LEU A 169 -16.96 8.40 -0.81
C LEU A 169 -16.16 9.43 -1.61
N ALA A 170 -15.97 9.19 -2.91
CA ALA A 170 -15.28 10.11 -3.79
C ALA A 170 -15.99 11.48 -3.85
N LYS A 171 -17.33 11.50 -3.85
CA LYS A 171 -18.12 12.74 -3.77
C LYS A 171 -17.83 13.54 -2.49
N VAL A 172 -17.76 12.86 -1.33
CA VAL A 172 -17.45 13.50 -0.04
C VAL A 172 -16.02 14.04 -0.05
N ILE A 173 -15.05 13.23 -0.46
CA ILE A 173 -13.64 13.62 -0.52
C ILE A 173 -13.46 14.80 -1.47
N ARG A 174 -13.98 14.75 -2.69
CA ARG A 174 -13.92 15.86 -3.66
C ARG A 174 -14.46 17.17 -3.09
N LYS A 175 -15.62 17.13 -2.41
CA LYS A 175 -16.21 18.33 -1.77
C LYS A 175 -15.29 18.91 -0.69
N LYS A 176 -14.62 18.05 0.08
CA LYS A 176 -13.72 18.49 1.16
C LYS A 176 -12.38 18.99 0.61
N LEU A 177 -11.80 18.36 -0.41
CA LEU A 177 -10.56 18.81 -1.06
C LEU A 177 -10.70 20.20 -1.69
N ARG A 178 -11.86 20.51 -2.29
CA ARG A 178 -12.15 21.87 -2.80
C ARG A 178 -12.05 22.94 -1.72
N LYS A 179 -12.47 22.64 -0.49
CA LYS A 179 -12.35 23.58 0.66
C LYS A 179 -10.92 23.72 1.16
N LEU A 180 -10.08 22.72 0.91
CA LEU A 180 -8.67 22.71 1.27
C LEU A 180 -7.76 23.28 0.17
N ASN A 181 -8.34 23.75 -0.95
CA ASN A 181 -7.61 24.18 -2.15
C ASN A 181 -6.65 23.10 -2.70
N ILE A 182 -7.03 21.82 -2.55
CA ILE A 182 -6.33 20.69 -3.16
C ILE A 182 -7.12 20.28 -4.40
N HIS A 183 -6.57 20.54 -5.58
CA HIS A 183 -7.31 20.44 -6.84
C HIS A 183 -7.19 19.08 -7.52
N ARG A 184 -6.15 18.30 -7.23
CA ARG A 184 -5.86 17.03 -7.88
C ARG A 184 -5.58 15.96 -6.83
N LEU A 185 -6.03 14.75 -7.11
CA LEU A 185 -5.72 13.55 -6.34
C LEU A 185 -5.92 12.36 -7.25
N LYS A 186 -4.87 11.54 -7.41
CA LYS A 186 -4.99 10.26 -8.13
C LYS A 186 -5.78 9.28 -7.27
N VAL A 187 -6.80 8.67 -7.85
CA VAL A 187 -7.67 7.72 -7.15
C VAL A 187 -7.95 6.49 -7.99
N VAL A 188 -8.30 5.39 -7.31
CA VAL A 188 -8.99 4.26 -7.93
C VAL A 188 -10.42 4.25 -7.42
N TYR A 189 -11.35 4.27 -8.35
CA TYR A 189 -12.79 4.21 -8.07
C TYR A 189 -13.46 3.34 -9.13
N SER A 190 -14.68 2.87 -8.82
CA SER A 190 -15.47 2.10 -9.79
C SER A 190 -16.67 2.91 -10.25
N GLU A 191 -16.97 2.78 -11.54
CA GLU A 191 -18.11 3.43 -12.21
C GLU A 191 -19.44 2.72 -11.93
N GLU A 192 -19.41 1.55 -11.30
CA GLU A 192 -20.59 0.82 -10.84
C GLU A 192 -21.30 1.61 -9.72
N GLU A 193 -22.62 1.71 -9.85
CA GLU A 193 -23.46 2.24 -8.77
C GLU A 193 -23.50 1.24 -7.59
N PRO A 194 -23.22 1.69 -6.35
CA PRO A 194 -23.35 0.82 -5.19
C PRO A 194 -24.77 0.29 -5.02
N ILE A 195 -24.91 -1.03 -4.92
CA ILE A 195 -26.16 -1.74 -4.69
C ILE A 195 -26.62 -1.50 -3.25
N ARG A 196 -27.93 -1.30 -3.07
CA ARG A 196 -28.51 -1.20 -1.73
C ARG A 196 -28.34 -2.52 -0.97
N GLN A 197 -27.67 -2.46 0.17
CA GLN A 197 -27.50 -3.62 1.06
C GLN A 197 -28.85 -4.13 1.57
N ILE A 198 -28.98 -5.46 1.62
CA ILE A 198 -30.12 -6.14 2.25
C ILE A 198 -29.98 -6.05 3.77
N ALA A 199 -31.05 -5.65 4.46
CA ALA A 199 -31.09 -5.61 5.91
C ALA A 199 -31.45 -7.00 6.47
N TYR A 200 -30.50 -7.61 7.19
CA TYR A 200 -30.73 -8.85 7.93
C TYR A 200 -30.68 -8.56 9.44
N PRO A 201 -31.76 -8.83 10.21
CA PRO A 201 -31.80 -8.56 11.65
C PRO A 201 -30.74 -9.33 12.46
N THR A 202 -30.26 -10.46 11.93
CA THR A 202 -29.28 -11.34 12.59
C THR A 202 -27.83 -10.98 12.28
N ILE A 203 -27.59 -10.12 11.28
CA ILE A 203 -26.26 -9.69 10.86
C ILE A 203 -26.11 -8.20 11.25
N GLU A 204 -26.22 -7.93 12.55
CA GLU A 204 -25.81 -6.66 13.15
C GLU A 204 -24.39 -6.82 13.70
N CYS A 205 -23.44 -6.08 13.13
CA CYS A 205 -22.10 -6.02 13.69
C CYS A 205 -22.16 -5.12 14.92
N ALA A 206 -22.08 -5.69 16.12
CA ALA A 206 -22.31 -5.01 17.40
C ALA A 206 -21.44 -3.77 17.68
N GLU A 207 -20.42 -3.50 16.85
CA GLU A 207 -19.46 -2.41 17.07
C GLU A 207 -19.61 -1.23 16.08
N HIS A 208 -20.32 -1.38 14.95
CA HIS A 208 -20.41 -0.32 13.93
C HIS A 208 -21.81 -0.29 13.28
N SER A 209 -22.46 0.87 13.31
CA SER A 209 -23.88 1.05 12.97
C SER A 209 -24.26 0.75 11.51
N HIS A 210 -23.32 0.55 10.58
CA HIS A 210 -23.57 -0.04 9.27
C HIS A 210 -22.24 -0.55 8.65
N VAL A 211 -21.92 -1.83 8.80
CA VAL A 211 -20.81 -2.45 8.05
C VAL A 211 -21.26 -2.71 6.61
N PRO A 212 -20.61 -2.11 5.60
CA PRO A 212 -21.00 -2.30 4.20
C PRO A 212 -20.85 -3.75 3.73
N ALA A 213 -21.80 -4.23 2.94
CA ALA A 213 -21.70 -5.54 2.30
C ALA A 213 -20.55 -5.56 1.27
N SER A 214 -19.94 -6.73 1.10
CA SER A 214 -18.76 -6.90 0.23
C SER A 214 -18.63 -8.34 -0.22
N ASN A 215 -17.79 -8.56 -1.23
CA ASN A 215 -17.39 -9.86 -1.73
C ASN A 215 -15.84 -9.95 -1.85
N ALA A 216 -15.36 -11.07 -2.35
CA ALA A 216 -13.93 -11.39 -2.41
C ALA A 216 -13.19 -10.74 -3.58
N TRP A 217 -13.87 -10.36 -4.66
CA TRP A 217 -13.23 -9.98 -5.92
C TRP A 217 -13.18 -8.47 -6.16
N VAL A 218 -14.19 -7.71 -5.73
CA VAL A 218 -14.27 -6.26 -5.97
C VAL A 218 -13.18 -5.48 -5.22
N PRO A 219 -13.05 -5.57 -3.88
CA PRO A 219 -11.99 -4.84 -3.18
C PRO A 219 -10.60 -5.36 -3.53
N ALA A 220 -10.47 -6.66 -3.84
CA ALA A 220 -9.23 -7.24 -4.33
C ALA A 220 -8.82 -6.61 -5.67
N ALA A 221 -9.74 -6.49 -6.63
CA ALA A 221 -9.46 -5.85 -7.92
C ALA A 221 -9.00 -4.40 -7.76
N ALA A 222 -9.64 -3.63 -6.87
CA ALA A 222 -9.17 -2.27 -6.55
C ALA A 222 -7.73 -2.28 -6.03
N GLY A 223 -7.40 -3.20 -5.11
CA GLY A 223 -6.05 -3.33 -4.56
C GLY A 223 -5.01 -3.73 -5.61
N LEU A 224 -5.35 -4.66 -6.52
CA LEU A 224 -4.48 -5.07 -7.62
C LEU A 224 -4.20 -3.90 -8.59
N ILE A 225 -5.24 -3.12 -8.95
CA ILE A 225 -5.11 -1.94 -9.81
C ILE A 225 -4.24 -0.88 -9.16
N ILE A 226 -4.49 -0.56 -7.88
CA ILE A 226 -3.70 0.41 -7.12
C ILE A 226 -2.23 -0.02 -7.05
N GLY A 227 -1.97 -1.28 -6.65
CA GLY A 227 -0.61 -1.81 -6.57
C GLY A 227 0.12 -1.71 -7.91
N GLY A 228 -0.51 -2.13 -9.01
CA GLY A 228 0.07 -2.02 -10.35
C GLY A 228 0.31 -0.56 -10.79
N GLU A 229 -0.57 0.37 -10.41
CA GLU A 229 -0.41 1.80 -10.70
C GLU A 229 0.78 2.40 -9.95
N VAL A 230 0.98 2.04 -8.67
CA VAL A 230 2.14 2.48 -7.88
C VAL A 230 3.45 2.02 -8.53
N ILE A 231 3.53 0.74 -8.95
CA ILE A 231 4.71 0.20 -9.63
C ILE A 231 5.01 0.99 -10.90
N LYS A 232 4.00 1.21 -11.76
CA LYS A 232 4.15 2.00 -13.00
C LYS A 232 4.60 3.43 -12.72
N ASP A 233 4.03 4.09 -11.71
CA ASP A 233 4.40 5.46 -11.36
C ASP A 233 5.85 5.58 -10.91
N LEU A 234 6.33 4.65 -10.08
CA LEU A 234 7.71 4.64 -9.58
C LEU A 234 8.71 4.51 -10.72
N ILE A 235 8.53 3.50 -11.59
CA ILE A 235 9.46 3.22 -12.69
C ILE A 235 9.36 4.27 -13.81
N ALA A 236 8.18 4.87 -14.02
CA ALA A 236 8.01 5.97 -14.96
C ALA A 236 8.67 7.25 -14.45
N LYS A 237 8.50 7.58 -13.16
CA LYS A 237 9.15 8.74 -12.52
C LYS A 237 10.68 8.61 -12.54
N ALA A 238 11.19 7.40 -12.31
CA ALA A 238 12.62 7.10 -12.39
C ALA A 238 13.13 6.91 -13.83
N LYS A 239 12.25 6.85 -14.84
CA LYS A 239 12.58 6.60 -16.25
C LYS A 239 13.34 5.30 -16.50
N THR A 240 13.12 4.30 -15.67
CA THR A 240 13.83 3.03 -15.71
C THR A 240 13.07 1.90 -16.42
N MET A 241 11.82 2.17 -16.81
CA MET A 241 10.96 1.20 -17.47
C MET A 241 11.54 0.77 -18.82
N ARG A 242 11.77 -0.54 -18.97
CA ARG A 242 12.21 -1.21 -20.20
C ARG A 242 13.53 -0.71 -20.78
N ILE A 243 14.45 -0.21 -19.95
CA ILE A 243 15.85 -0.04 -20.35
C ILE A 243 16.42 -1.43 -20.64
N LEU A 244 16.98 -1.60 -21.85
CA LEU A 244 17.52 -2.89 -22.28
C LEU A 244 18.92 -3.13 -21.69
N PRO A 245 19.36 -4.40 -21.56
CA PRO A 245 20.67 -4.73 -21.00
C PRO A 245 21.82 -3.98 -21.70
N GLU A 246 21.78 -3.88 -23.02
CA GLU A 246 22.78 -3.18 -23.84
C GLU A 246 22.82 -1.66 -23.62
N GLU A 247 21.74 -1.05 -23.12
CA GLU A 247 21.65 0.38 -22.85
C GLU A 247 22.03 0.72 -21.41
N SER A 248 21.91 -0.26 -20.50
CA SER A 248 21.94 -0.06 -19.05
C SER A 248 23.26 0.54 -18.54
N GLU A 249 24.41 0.13 -19.08
CA GLU A 249 25.72 0.61 -18.61
C GLU A 249 25.95 2.10 -18.90
N SER A 250 25.35 2.60 -19.99
CA SER A 250 25.50 3.99 -20.43
C SER A 250 24.37 4.91 -19.94
N ASN A 251 23.32 4.33 -19.34
CA ASN A 251 22.13 5.06 -18.93
C ASN A 251 22.24 5.58 -17.49
N ALA A 252 22.17 6.91 -17.33
CA ALA A 252 22.31 7.55 -16.02
C ALA A 252 21.19 7.17 -15.02
N ASP A 253 19.94 7.04 -15.50
CA ASP A 253 18.80 6.66 -14.65
C ASP A 253 18.95 5.20 -14.16
N ALA A 254 19.51 4.32 -15.00
CA ALA A 254 19.84 2.95 -14.61
C ALA A 254 20.93 2.89 -13.53
N GLY A 255 21.98 3.71 -13.66
CA GLY A 255 23.03 3.84 -12.64
C GLY A 255 22.47 4.30 -11.28
N ILE A 256 21.63 5.34 -11.28
CA ILE A 256 20.99 5.86 -10.06
C ILE A 256 20.11 4.79 -9.39
N ALA A 257 19.35 4.02 -10.18
CA ALA A 257 18.52 2.95 -9.66
C ALA A 257 19.36 1.82 -9.05
N ALA A 258 20.43 1.40 -9.73
CA ALA A 258 21.35 0.38 -9.23
C ALA A 258 22.01 0.81 -7.90
N GLU A 259 22.43 2.07 -7.77
CA GLU A 259 22.95 2.60 -6.52
C GLU A 259 21.91 2.61 -5.39
N LYS A 260 20.66 2.98 -5.69
CA LYS A 260 19.56 2.92 -4.70
C LYS A 260 19.32 1.49 -4.22
N ALA A 261 19.27 0.53 -5.13
CA ALA A 261 19.12 -0.89 -4.80
C ALA A 261 20.30 -1.41 -3.96
N ALA A 262 21.53 -1.02 -4.28
CA ALA A 262 22.71 -1.38 -3.50
C ALA A 262 22.64 -0.82 -2.06
N ARG A 263 22.25 0.45 -1.90
CA ARG A 263 22.05 1.05 -0.56
C ARG A 263 20.96 0.34 0.25
N HIS A 264 19.88 -0.08 -0.40
CA HIS A 264 18.84 -0.89 0.25
C HIS A 264 19.40 -2.23 0.75
N GLU A 265 20.15 -2.95 -0.10
CA GLU A 265 20.75 -4.24 0.25
C GLU A 265 21.77 -4.11 1.41
N GLU A 266 22.60 -3.07 1.41
CA GLU A 266 23.51 -2.76 2.53
C GLU A 266 22.73 -2.49 3.83
N ARG A 267 21.67 -1.70 3.75
CA ARG A 267 20.80 -1.43 4.89
C ARG A 267 20.16 -2.71 5.40
N TYR A 268 19.59 -3.54 4.53
CA TYR A 268 19.02 -4.84 4.88
C TYR A 268 20.03 -5.72 5.64
N LYS A 269 21.25 -5.88 5.10
CA LYS A 269 22.32 -6.65 5.77
C LYS A 269 22.65 -6.10 7.15
N SER A 270 22.70 -4.77 7.31
CA SER A 270 22.94 -4.14 8.61
C SER A 270 21.84 -4.46 9.63
N ILE A 271 20.58 -4.53 9.19
CA ILE A 271 19.43 -4.86 10.04
C ILE A 271 19.48 -6.32 10.45
N VAL A 272 19.75 -7.24 9.51
CA VAL A 272 19.89 -8.67 9.79
C VAL A 272 21.00 -8.90 10.82
N GLN A 273 22.18 -8.30 10.60
CA GLN A 273 23.29 -8.40 11.53
C GLN A 273 22.96 -7.84 12.92
N ALA A 274 22.22 -6.71 12.98
CA ALA A 274 21.78 -6.13 14.25
C ALA A 274 20.77 -7.01 14.99
N LYS A 275 19.86 -7.69 14.27
CA LYS A 275 18.91 -8.66 14.83
C LYS A 275 19.64 -9.89 15.39
N GLU A 276 20.60 -10.44 14.65
CA GLU A 276 21.44 -11.57 15.09
C GLU A 276 22.25 -11.23 16.35
N ASN A 277 22.74 -9.99 16.45
CA ASN A 277 23.49 -9.50 17.59
C ASN A 277 22.61 -9.10 18.79
N GLY A 278 21.27 -9.19 18.67
CA GLY A 278 20.33 -8.82 19.73
C GLY A 278 20.36 -7.33 20.09
N ILE A 279 20.70 -6.48 19.13
CA ILE A 279 20.78 -5.01 19.29
C ILE A 279 19.74 -4.27 18.45
N TRP A 280 18.78 -4.97 17.85
CA TRP A 280 17.66 -4.37 17.12
C TRP A 280 16.40 -4.34 18.00
N ILE A 281 15.91 -3.14 18.34
CA ILE A 281 14.68 -2.93 19.13
C ILE A 281 13.87 -1.80 18.48
N ASP A 282 12.58 -2.05 18.19
CA ASP A 282 11.62 -1.08 17.66
C ASP A 282 12.14 -0.24 16.49
N ASP A 283 12.66 -0.92 15.46
CA ASP A 283 13.22 -0.34 14.24
C ASP A 283 14.45 0.56 14.46
N LYS A 284 15.16 0.37 15.57
CA LYS A 284 16.40 1.10 15.90
C LYS A 284 17.50 0.15 16.37
N ILE A 285 18.74 0.49 16.02
CA ILE A 285 19.93 -0.14 16.61
C ILE A 285 20.15 0.46 18.01
N VAL A 286 20.11 -0.38 19.03
CA VAL A 286 20.44 -0.03 20.40
C VAL A 286 21.88 -0.42 20.67
N ILE A 287 22.76 0.58 20.75
CA ILE A 287 24.14 0.36 21.18
C ILE A 287 24.07 -0.02 22.66
N LYS A 288 24.46 -1.26 23.00
CA LYS A 288 24.71 -1.63 24.39
C LYS A 288 25.90 -0.81 24.88
N THR A 289 25.65 0.21 25.69
CA THR A 289 26.71 0.89 26.43
C THR A 289 27.41 -0.17 27.32
N PRO A 290 28.75 -0.22 27.35
CA PRO A 290 29.50 -1.23 28.09
C PRO A 290 29.19 -1.27 29.59
#